data_AF-A0A2V0N2T2-F1
#
_entry.id   AF-A0A2V0N2T2-F1
#
_cell.length_a   1.000
_cell.length_b   1.000
_cell.length_c   1.000
_cell.angle_alpha   90.00
_cell.angle_beta   90.00
_cell.angle_gamma   90.00
#
_symmetry.space_group_name_H-M   'P 1'
#
loop_
_entity.id
_entity.type
_entity.pdbx_description
1 polymer ?
#
loop_
_entity_poly.entity_id
_entity_poly.type
_entity_poly.pdbx_seq_one_letter_code
_entity_poly.pdbx_strand_id
1 'polypeptide(L)'
;MTPATRDDRTRLVGGPHTEESRATPYRLAVLGANEPDVVWAAGGLLYDGSVRGWNITVYLAECRDDRPLRILGVNSELLDGFSSEAQRPDAIIASSGLFGENNVVRAYFEDTSRPNRADVAVWGGERPLNPRRGAQQLEHRLSAAARAFKVQAMIAARLDPESVDPIEVFRGDEQSFLAAQLL
;
A
#
# COMPACT_ATOMS: atom_id res chain seq x y z
N MET A 1 52.35 55.15 2.35
CA MET A 1 50.90 54.90 2.16
C MET A 1 50.62 53.51 2.75
N THR A 2 50.06 53.43 3.95
CA THR A 2 49.59 52.18 4.59
C THR A 2 48.16 51.89 4.12
N PRO A 3 47.74 50.63 3.92
CA PRO A 3 47.13 49.83 5.00
C PRO A 3 47.53 48.33 4.97
N ALA A 4 47.70 47.68 6.13
CA ALA A 4 46.74 46.84 6.90
C ALA A 4 46.88 45.33 6.55
N THR A 5 47.31 44.45 7.49
CA THR A 5 46.50 43.75 8.52
C THR A 5 45.54 42.74 7.85
N ARG A 6 45.47 41.44 8.14
CA ARG A 6 45.74 40.63 9.34
C ARG A 6 45.76 39.14 8.94
N ASP A 7 46.51 38.35 9.68
CA ASP A 7 46.30 36.90 9.86
C ASP A 7 45.10 36.69 10.81
N ASP A 8 44.09 35.90 10.44
CA ASP A 8 43.46 34.99 11.40
C ASP A 8 42.62 33.90 10.72
N ARG A 9 42.71 32.73 11.33
CA ARG A 9 42.09 31.46 11.02
C ARG A 9 40.59 31.50 11.28
N THR A 10 39.75 31.05 10.35
CA THR A 10 38.56 30.28 10.74
C THR A 10 38.09 29.32 9.64
N ARG A 11 38.38 28.03 9.88
CA ARG A 11 37.58 26.83 9.57
C ARG A 11 36.48 26.99 8.51
N LEU A 12 36.74 26.48 7.31
CA LEU A 12 35.69 25.92 6.45
C LEU A 12 35.61 24.42 6.74
N VAL A 13 34.90 24.07 7.81
CA VAL A 13 34.28 22.74 7.95
C VAL A 13 32.91 22.87 7.29
N GLY A 14 32.82 22.38 6.06
CA GLY A 14 31.56 22.01 5.43
C GLY A 14 31.82 20.64 4.81
N GLY A 15 31.63 19.58 5.58
CA GLY A 15 31.63 18.23 5.03
C GLY A 15 30.59 18.13 3.90
N PRO A 16 30.70 17.16 2.99
CA PRO A 16 29.61 16.90 2.07
C PRO A 16 28.35 16.71 2.91
N HIS A 17 27.36 17.55 2.67
CA HIS A 17 26.00 17.30 3.11
C HIS A 17 25.62 15.96 2.48
N THR A 18 25.81 14.89 3.23
CA THR A 18 25.04 13.67 3.03
C THR A 18 23.61 14.09 3.30
N GLU A 19 22.94 14.62 2.28
CA GLU A 19 21.51 14.42 2.14
C GLU A 19 21.37 12.90 2.13
N GLU A 20 21.17 12.34 3.33
CA GLU A 20 20.49 11.07 3.49
C GLU A 20 19.21 11.25 2.70
N SER A 21 19.23 10.79 1.45
CA SER A 21 18.05 10.67 0.60
C SER A 21 17.11 9.80 1.41
N ARG A 22 16.22 10.44 2.16
CA ARG A 22 15.23 9.77 2.99
C ARG A 22 14.39 9.03 1.98
N ALA A 23 14.68 7.74 1.80
CA ALA A 23 14.05 6.93 0.78
C ALA A 23 12.54 7.18 0.87
N THR A 24 11.94 7.63 -0.23
CA THR A 24 10.51 7.95 -0.24
C THR A 24 9.78 6.71 0.29
N PRO A 25 8.88 6.85 1.29
CA PRO A 25 8.21 5.69 1.86
C PRO A 25 7.45 4.96 0.77
N TYR A 26 7.53 3.63 0.75
CA TYR A 26 6.83 2.78 -0.21
C TYR A 26 5.33 3.10 -0.23
N ARG A 27 4.76 3.22 -1.43
CA ARG A 27 3.41 3.76 -1.64
C ARG A 27 2.49 2.67 -2.16
N LEU A 28 1.48 2.32 -1.38
CA LEU A 28 0.54 1.25 -1.68
C LEU A 28 -0.88 1.80 -1.79
N ALA A 29 -1.54 1.55 -2.92
CA ALA A 29 -2.98 1.81 -3.07
C ALA A 29 -3.75 0.49 -2.96
N VAL A 30 -4.77 0.45 -2.10
CA VAL A 30 -5.63 -0.72 -1.91
C VAL A 30 -7.07 -0.36 -2.29
N LEU A 31 -7.65 -1.06 -3.27
CA LEU A 31 -8.99 -0.76 -3.80
C LEU A 31 -9.96 -1.88 -3.43
N GLY A 32 -10.89 -1.62 -2.52
CA GLY A 32 -11.84 -2.61 -2.01
C GLY A 32 -13.30 -2.22 -2.17
N ALA A 33 -14.19 -3.20 -2.10
CA ALA A 33 -15.64 -2.91 -2.16
C ALA A 33 -16.10 -2.14 -0.92
N ASN A 34 -15.66 -2.59 0.26
CA ASN A 34 -15.97 -2.02 1.57
C ASN A 34 -14.93 -2.45 2.61
N GLU A 35 -15.04 -1.94 3.83
CA GLU A 35 -14.09 -2.21 4.92
C GLU A 35 -14.06 -3.69 5.30
N PRO A 36 -15.18 -4.42 5.44
CA PRO A 36 -15.14 -5.86 5.70
C PRO A 36 -14.35 -6.65 4.63
N ASP A 37 -14.55 -6.36 3.35
CA ASP A 37 -13.81 -6.99 2.23
C ASP A 37 -12.29 -6.77 2.39
N VAL A 38 -11.88 -5.52 2.59
CA VAL A 38 -10.46 -5.17 2.74
C VAL A 38 -9.85 -5.77 4.01
N VAL A 39 -10.54 -5.69 5.14
CA VAL A 39 -10.05 -6.22 6.43
C VAL A 39 -9.87 -7.74 6.34
N TRP A 40 -10.82 -8.44 5.73
CA TRP A 40 -10.73 -9.90 5.56
C TRP A 40 -9.53 -10.28 4.68
N ALA A 41 -9.38 -9.62 3.53
CA ALA A 41 -8.39 -9.99 2.51
C ALA A 41 -6.97 -9.51 2.79
N ALA A 42 -6.81 -8.30 3.31
CA ALA A 42 -5.52 -7.59 3.35
C ALA A 42 -5.24 -6.92 4.71
N GLY A 43 -6.01 -7.21 5.75
CA GLY A 43 -5.87 -6.54 7.04
C GLY A 43 -4.47 -6.69 7.66
N GLY A 44 -3.85 -7.85 7.47
CA GLY A 44 -2.50 -8.14 7.92
C GLY A 44 -1.45 -7.32 7.21
N LEU A 45 -1.53 -7.30 5.87
CA LEU A 45 -0.67 -6.48 5.02
C LEU A 45 -0.75 -5.00 5.37
N LEU A 46 -1.98 -4.48 5.57
CA LEU A 46 -2.20 -3.08 5.93
C LEU A 46 -1.52 -2.73 7.25
N TYR A 47 -1.67 -3.58 8.27
CA TYR A 47 -1.03 -3.36 9.55
C TYR A 47 0.50 -3.41 9.45
N ASP A 48 1.05 -4.48 8.85
CA ASP A 48 2.50 -4.63 8.72
C ASP A 48 3.12 -3.51 7.87
N GLY A 49 2.45 -3.11 6.78
CA GLY A 49 2.87 -1.97 5.95
C GLY A 49 2.80 -0.64 6.70
N SER A 50 1.74 -0.40 7.48
CA SER A 50 1.63 0.79 8.32
C SER A 50 2.78 0.85 9.35
N VAL A 51 3.10 -0.26 10.01
CA VAL A 51 4.22 -0.33 10.96
C VAL A 51 5.57 -0.13 10.29
N ARG A 52 5.73 -0.57 9.03
CA ARG A 52 6.92 -0.28 8.19
C ARG A 52 7.00 1.17 7.73
N GLY A 53 5.98 1.98 7.96
CA GLY A 53 5.93 3.38 7.56
C GLY A 53 5.60 3.57 6.08
N TRP A 54 4.94 2.60 5.44
CA TRP A 54 4.45 2.76 4.08
C TRP A 54 3.39 3.84 4.02
N ASN A 55 3.34 4.56 2.90
CA ASN A 55 2.25 5.46 2.59
C ASN A 55 1.13 4.64 1.94
N ILE A 56 0.14 4.24 2.74
CA ILE A 56 -0.97 3.41 2.30
C ILE A 56 -2.22 4.26 2.14
N THR A 57 -2.86 4.16 0.98
CA THR A 57 -4.18 4.75 0.75
C THR A 57 -5.18 3.66 0.41
N VAL A 58 -6.25 3.54 1.21
CA VAL A 58 -7.34 2.59 0.97
C VAL A 58 -8.48 3.31 0.28
N TYR A 59 -8.83 2.90 -0.93
CA TYR A 59 -9.99 3.41 -1.67
C TYR A 59 -11.13 2.40 -1.60
N LEU A 60 -12.31 2.86 -1.22
CA LEU A 60 -13.50 2.01 -1.05
C LEU A 60 -14.65 2.48 -1.94
N ALA A 61 -15.39 1.53 -2.50
CA ALA A 61 -16.64 1.86 -3.20
C ALA A 61 -17.71 2.32 -2.22
N GLU A 62 -17.80 1.67 -1.07
CA GLU A 62 -18.68 2.05 0.03
C GLU A 62 -17.90 2.02 1.35
N CYS A 63 -18.16 3.00 2.22
CA CYS A 63 -17.59 3.07 3.56
C CYS A 63 -18.69 3.43 4.56
N ARG A 64 -18.90 2.60 5.59
CA ARG A 64 -19.92 2.75 6.63
C ARG A 64 -19.32 2.95 8.03
N ASP A 65 -18.16 2.37 8.31
CA ASP A 65 -17.45 2.48 9.60
C ASP A 65 -15.94 2.39 9.32
N ASP A 66 -15.23 3.50 9.51
CA ASP A 66 -13.78 3.60 9.27
C ASP A 66 -12.94 2.95 10.38
N ARG A 67 -13.55 2.66 11.53
CA ARG A 67 -12.89 2.12 12.73
C ARG A 67 -12.08 0.84 12.47
N PRO A 68 -12.55 -0.16 11.70
CA PRO A 68 -11.75 -1.35 11.39
C PRO A 68 -10.42 -1.01 10.72
N LEU A 69 -10.41 -0.04 9.79
CA LEU A 69 -9.22 0.37 9.08
C LEU A 69 -8.28 1.19 9.97
N ARG A 70 -8.83 2.03 10.85
CA ARG A 70 -8.06 2.77 11.85
C ARG A 70 -7.37 1.85 12.85
N ILE A 71 -7.98 0.74 13.23
CA ILE A 71 -7.34 -0.31 14.06
C ILE A 71 -6.09 -0.85 13.35
N LEU A 72 -6.12 -0.97 12.03
CA LEU A 72 -4.99 -1.42 11.21
C LEU A 72 -3.97 -0.31 10.92
N GLY A 73 -4.18 0.91 11.43
CA GLY A 73 -3.27 2.05 11.26
C GLY A 73 -3.44 2.81 9.94
N VAL A 74 -4.50 2.54 9.17
CA VAL A 74 -4.74 3.15 7.87
C VAL A 74 -6.09 3.90 7.82
N ASN A 75 -6.19 4.87 6.92
CA ASN A 75 -7.44 5.58 6.63
C ASN A 75 -7.96 5.18 5.24
N SER A 76 -9.26 5.37 5.02
CA SER A 76 -9.90 5.17 3.72
C SER A 76 -10.40 6.47 3.09
N GLU A 77 -10.52 6.43 1.77
CA GLU A 77 -11.18 7.42 0.94
C GLU A 77 -12.25 6.73 0.08
N LEU A 78 -13.32 7.45 -0.25
CA LEU A 78 -14.34 6.93 -1.17
C LEU A 78 -13.87 7.08 -2.63
N LEU A 79 -14.15 6.05 -3.44
CA LEU A 79 -13.78 6.02 -4.85
C LEU A 79 -14.45 7.10 -5.71
N ASP A 80 -15.57 7.68 -5.27
CA ASP A 80 -16.25 8.75 -6.00
C ASP A 80 -15.42 10.03 -6.13
N GLY A 81 -14.41 10.22 -5.26
CA GLY A 81 -13.42 11.29 -5.33
C GLY A 81 -12.10 10.89 -5.98
N PHE A 82 -12.01 9.67 -6.52
CA PHE A 82 -10.77 9.09 -7.02
C PHE A 82 -10.26 9.83 -8.26
N SER A 83 -9.11 10.49 -8.11
CA SER A 83 -8.35 11.04 -9.25
C SER A 83 -7.10 10.22 -9.49
N SER A 84 -6.90 9.78 -10.74
CA SER A 84 -5.65 9.14 -11.18
C SER A 84 -4.44 10.07 -11.11
N GLU A 85 -4.66 11.37 -10.85
CA GLU A 85 -3.61 12.37 -10.61
C GLU A 85 -3.08 12.34 -9.17
N ALA A 86 -3.76 11.63 -8.25
CA ALA A 86 -3.19 11.32 -6.95
C ALA A 86 -1.88 10.56 -7.18
N GLN A 87 -0.83 11.02 -6.53
CA GLN A 87 0.58 10.68 -6.78
C GLN A 87 0.76 9.16 -7.06
N ARG A 88 1.49 8.80 -8.12
CA ARG A 88 1.55 7.42 -8.65
C ARG A 88 2.07 6.39 -7.63
N PRO A 89 1.30 5.36 -7.24
CA PRO A 89 1.74 4.39 -6.24
C PRO A 89 2.85 3.48 -6.78
N ASP A 90 3.62 2.87 -5.88
CA ASP A 90 4.59 1.83 -6.22
C ASP A 90 3.88 0.50 -6.48
N ALA A 91 2.81 0.21 -5.72
CA ALA A 91 1.94 -0.95 -5.94
C ALA A 91 0.46 -0.65 -5.77
N ILE A 92 -0.36 -1.44 -6.46
CA ILE A 92 -1.82 -1.48 -6.37
C ILE A 92 -2.27 -2.90 -6.04
N ILE A 93 -3.19 -2.99 -5.08
CA ILE A 93 -3.91 -4.24 -4.81
C ILE A 93 -5.41 -3.95 -4.90
N ALA A 94 -6.16 -4.78 -5.63
CA ALA A 94 -7.61 -4.58 -5.81
C ALA A 94 -8.46 -5.83 -5.55
N SER A 95 -9.69 -5.61 -5.10
CA SER A 95 -10.73 -6.64 -5.04
C SER A 95 -11.14 -7.05 -6.44
N SER A 96 -11.14 -8.36 -6.73
CA SER A 96 -11.58 -8.88 -8.03
C SER A 96 -13.03 -8.53 -8.35
N GLY A 97 -13.90 -8.50 -7.33
CA GLY A 97 -15.30 -8.15 -7.47
C GLY A 97 -15.46 -6.68 -7.90
N LEU A 98 -14.73 -5.79 -7.24
CA LEU A 98 -14.74 -4.37 -7.56
C LEU A 98 -14.23 -4.08 -8.97
N PHE A 99 -13.19 -4.77 -9.42
CA PHE A 99 -12.68 -4.62 -10.79
C PHE A 99 -13.71 -5.02 -11.86
N GLY A 100 -14.51 -6.06 -11.58
CA GLY A 100 -15.57 -6.53 -12.47
C GLY A 100 -16.73 -5.55 -12.62
N GLU A 101 -17.00 -4.75 -11.59
CA GLU A 101 -18.22 -3.94 -11.47
C GLU A 101 -17.99 -2.43 -11.66
N ASN A 102 -16.80 -1.91 -11.36
CA ASN A 102 -16.52 -0.48 -11.40
C ASN A 102 -15.57 -0.09 -12.56
N ASN A 103 -16.09 0.67 -13.51
CA ASN A 103 -15.39 1.16 -14.70
C ASN A 103 -14.27 2.17 -14.39
N VAL A 104 -14.38 2.98 -13.32
CA VAL A 104 -13.33 3.90 -12.88
C VAL A 104 -12.14 3.12 -12.33
N VAL A 105 -12.41 2.14 -11.48
CA VAL A 105 -11.39 1.23 -10.91
C VAL A 105 -10.68 0.47 -12.03
N ARG A 106 -11.43 -0.03 -13.01
CA ARG A 106 -10.87 -0.72 -14.18
C ARG A 106 -9.95 0.19 -14.99
N ALA A 107 -10.40 1.40 -15.32
CA ALA A 107 -9.60 2.35 -16.09
C ALA A 107 -8.31 2.75 -15.35
N TYR A 108 -8.38 2.95 -14.03
CA TYR A 108 -7.21 3.26 -13.21
C TYR A 108 -6.22 2.09 -13.17
N PHE A 109 -6.73 0.88 -12.96
CA PHE A 109 -5.94 -0.32 -12.93
C PHE A 109 -5.26 -0.57 -14.29
N GLU A 110 -5.98 -0.39 -15.40
CA GLU A 110 -5.44 -0.50 -16.76
C GLU A 110 -4.37 0.56 -17.06
N ASP A 111 -4.58 1.82 -16.66
CA ASP A 111 -3.58 2.88 -16.84
C ASP A 111 -2.32 2.61 -16.02
N THR A 112 -2.49 2.10 -14.79
CA THR A 112 -1.37 1.86 -13.87
C THR A 112 -0.67 0.52 -14.09
N SER A 113 -1.32 -0.45 -14.76
CA SER A 113 -0.72 -1.73 -15.18
C SER A 113 0.20 -1.61 -16.39
N ARG A 114 0.35 -0.41 -16.97
CA ARG A 114 1.28 -0.15 -18.07
C ARG A 114 2.72 -0.48 -17.65
N PRO A 115 3.60 -0.94 -18.55
CA PRO A 115 4.97 -1.31 -18.18
C PRO A 115 5.68 -0.18 -17.41
N ASN A 116 6.35 -0.52 -16.31
CA ASN A 116 7.10 0.40 -15.46
C ASN A 116 6.23 1.46 -14.74
N ARG A 117 4.94 1.18 -14.50
CA ARG A 117 4.00 2.11 -13.86
C ARG A 117 3.73 1.89 -12.39
N ALA A 118 3.18 0.75 -12.02
CA ALA A 118 3.15 0.24 -10.66
C ALA A 118 3.04 -1.29 -10.75
N ASP A 119 3.38 -1.92 -9.65
CA ASP A 119 3.15 -3.32 -9.39
C ASP A 119 1.67 -3.59 -9.11
N VAL A 120 1.13 -4.73 -9.58
CA VAL A 120 -0.33 -4.95 -9.56
C VAL A 120 -0.72 -6.35 -9.10
N ALA A 121 -1.54 -6.41 -8.05
CA ALA A 121 -2.11 -7.65 -7.51
C ALA A 121 -3.62 -7.55 -7.23
N VAL A 122 -4.27 -8.71 -7.07
CA VAL A 122 -5.68 -8.82 -6.67
C VAL A 122 -5.94 -9.85 -5.61
N TRP A 123 -6.94 -9.61 -4.77
CA TRP A 123 -7.54 -10.65 -3.93
C TRP A 123 -8.93 -11.02 -4.44
N GLY A 124 -9.40 -12.20 -4.04
CA GLY A 124 -10.70 -12.73 -4.47
C GLY A 124 -10.71 -13.23 -5.92
N GLY A 125 -11.79 -13.91 -6.28
CA GLY A 125 -12.05 -14.42 -7.63
C GLY A 125 -11.19 -15.62 -8.03
N GLU A 126 -11.53 -16.26 -9.16
CA GLU A 126 -10.76 -17.40 -9.71
C GLU A 126 -9.80 -16.98 -10.84
N ARG A 127 -9.97 -15.79 -11.42
CA ARG A 127 -9.24 -15.37 -12.61
C ARG A 127 -8.37 -14.13 -12.35
N PRO A 128 -7.10 -14.15 -12.79
CA PRO A 128 -6.27 -12.96 -12.80
C PRO A 128 -6.80 -11.93 -13.80
N LEU A 129 -6.65 -10.66 -13.48
CA LEU A 129 -7.17 -9.56 -14.30
C LEU A 129 -6.38 -9.31 -15.58
N ASN A 130 -5.11 -9.74 -15.64
CA ASN A 130 -4.29 -9.63 -16.83
C ASN A 130 -3.77 -11.00 -17.29
N PRO A 131 -4.37 -11.62 -18.30
CA PRO A 131 -3.92 -12.91 -18.83
C PRO A 131 -2.61 -12.83 -19.62
N ARG A 132 -2.07 -11.63 -19.92
CA ARG A 132 -0.82 -11.47 -20.69
C ARG A 132 0.45 -11.57 -19.84
N ARG A 133 0.37 -11.42 -18.52
CA ARG A 133 1.46 -11.70 -17.58
C ARG A 133 1.04 -12.89 -16.76
N GLY A 134 1.78 -14.00 -16.81
CA GLY A 134 1.43 -15.20 -16.06
C GLY A 134 1.20 -14.86 -14.59
N ALA A 135 -0.02 -15.05 -14.11
CA ALA A 135 -0.38 -14.65 -12.77
C ALA A 135 0.24 -15.61 -11.75
N GLN A 136 1.03 -15.07 -10.84
CA GLN A 136 1.58 -15.81 -9.73
C GLN A 136 0.75 -15.59 -8.48
N GLN A 137 0.74 -16.60 -7.62
CA GLN A 137 0.21 -16.48 -6.27
C GLN A 137 1.25 -15.78 -5.39
N LEU A 138 0.83 -14.71 -4.74
CA LEU A 138 1.63 -13.88 -3.85
C LEU A 138 1.12 -14.08 -2.44
N GLU A 139 1.99 -14.49 -1.52
CA GLU A 139 1.62 -14.80 -0.15
C GLU A 139 2.23 -13.79 0.80
N HIS A 140 1.41 -13.11 1.59
CA HIS A 140 1.85 -12.27 2.69
C HIS A 140 1.65 -13.01 4.01
N ARG A 141 2.76 -13.36 4.68
CA ARG A 141 2.72 -13.97 6.01
C ARG A 141 2.62 -12.90 7.08
N LEU A 142 1.55 -12.96 7.87
CA LEU A 142 1.26 -11.95 8.89
C LEU A 142 2.25 -12.04 10.06
N SER A 143 2.76 -10.88 10.48
CA SER A 143 3.43 -10.76 11.77
C SER A 143 2.51 -11.13 12.94
N ALA A 144 3.08 -11.39 14.11
CA ALA A 144 2.28 -11.68 15.31
C ALA A 144 1.37 -10.49 15.70
N ALA A 145 1.86 -9.26 15.51
CA ALA A 145 1.08 -8.06 15.75
C ALA A 145 -0.02 -7.90 14.69
N ALA A 146 0.28 -8.08 13.41
CA ALA A 146 -0.72 -8.06 12.34
C ALA A 146 -1.88 -9.03 12.60
N ARG A 147 -1.60 -10.27 13.04
CA ARG A 147 -2.66 -11.21 13.40
C ARG A 147 -3.55 -10.67 14.52
N ALA A 148 -2.96 -10.12 15.59
CA ALA A 148 -3.72 -9.61 16.73
C ALA A 148 -4.59 -8.39 16.35
N PHE A 149 -4.05 -7.45 15.59
CA PHE A 149 -4.79 -6.27 15.14
C PHE A 149 -5.83 -6.62 14.07
N LYS A 150 -5.54 -7.56 13.17
CA LYS A 150 -6.52 -8.07 12.20
C LYS A 150 -7.73 -8.70 12.90
N VAL A 151 -7.52 -9.49 13.96
CA VAL A 151 -8.63 -10.00 14.79
C VAL A 151 -9.52 -8.86 15.32
N GLN A 152 -8.92 -7.80 15.86
CA GLN A 152 -9.68 -6.66 16.39
C GLN A 152 -10.41 -5.88 15.28
N ALA A 153 -9.77 -5.71 14.13
CA ALA A 153 -10.39 -5.09 12.96
C ALA A 153 -11.56 -5.92 12.45
N MET A 154 -11.44 -7.25 12.41
CA MET A 154 -12.52 -8.16 12.01
C MET A 154 -13.72 -8.06 12.96
N ILE A 155 -13.49 -8.04 14.28
CA ILE A 155 -14.56 -7.82 15.27
C ILE A 155 -15.22 -6.45 15.03
N ALA A 156 -14.44 -5.40 14.78
CA ALA A 156 -14.97 -4.08 14.50
C ALA A 156 -15.80 -4.04 13.20
N ALA A 157 -15.38 -4.79 12.17
CA ALA A 157 -16.06 -4.96 10.90
C ALA A 157 -17.25 -5.94 10.96
N ARG A 158 -17.54 -6.52 12.13
CA ARG A 158 -18.59 -7.54 12.34
C ARG A 158 -18.38 -8.81 11.51
N LEU A 159 -17.12 -9.18 11.31
CA LEU A 159 -16.69 -10.44 10.72
C LEU A 159 -16.38 -11.45 11.83
N ASP A 160 -16.35 -12.74 11.45
CA ASP A 160 -15.93 -13.81 12.35
C ASP A 160 -14.39 -13.86 12.49
N PRO A 161 -13.82 -13.57 13.68
CA PRO A 161 -12.38 -13.55 13.86
C PRO A 161 -11.72 -14.93 13.95
N GLU A 162 -12.48 -16.02 14.09
CA GLU A 162 -11.89 -17.38 14.15
C GLU A 162 -11.25 -17.82 12.82
N SER A 163 -11.50 -17.06 11.74
CA SER A 163 -10.99 -17.33 10.40
C SER A 163 -9.70 -16.58 10.04
N VAL A 164 -8.94 -16.05 11.00
CA VAL A 164 -7.68 -15.34 10.70
C VAL A 164 -6.59 -16.33 10.30
N ASP A 165 -6.46 -16.54 9.00
CA ASP A 165 -5.34 -17.27 8.41
C ASP A 165 -4.01 -16.50 8.66
N PRO A 166 -2.91 -17.18 9.04
CA PRO A 166 -1.59 -16.55 9.11
C PRO A 166 -1.06 -16.06 7.74
N ILE A 167 -1.70 -16.40 6.64
CA ILE A 167 -1.29 -16.06 5.27
C ILE A 167 -2.43 -15.35 4.55
N GLU A 168 -2.13 -14.19 3.97
CA GLU A 168 -2.98 -13.51 2.99
C GLU A 168 -2.49 -13.80 1.58
N VAL A 169 -3.42 -14.08 0.67
CA VAL A 169 -3.10 -14.53 -0.69
C VAL A 169 -3.61 -13.54 -1.71
N PHE A 170 -2.72 -13.11 -2.60
CA PHE A 170 -2.99 -12.24 -3.74
C PHE A 170 -2.56 -12.92 -5.04
N ARG A 171 -3.05 -12.43 -6.17
CA ARG A 171 -2.62 -12.88 -7.50
C ARG A 171 -2.19 -11.68 -8.32
N GLY A 172 -0.95 -11.67 -8.82
CA GLY A 172 -0.37 -10.51 -9.49
C GLY A 172 0.82 -10.89 -10.37
N ASP A 173 1.56 -9.88 -10.85
CA ASP A 173 2.84 -10.11 -11.52
C ASP A 173 3.99 -10.40 -10.54
N GLU A 174 5.05 -11.05 -11.01
CA GLU A 174 6.13 -11.58 -10.16
C GLU A 174 6.94 -10.46 -9.46
N GLN A 175 7.05 -9.28 -10.09
CA GLN A 175 7.72 -8.12 -9.48
C GLN A 175 6.89 -7.48 -8.35
N SER A 176 5.61 -7.83 -8.28
CA SER A 176 4.57 -7.04 -7.67
C SER A 176 4.62 -6.84 -6.16
N PHE A 177 5.27 -7.79 -5.47
CA PHE A 177 5.17 -7.93 -4.02
C PHE A 177 6.48 -8.29 -3.35
N LEU A 178 7.47 -8.78 -4.11
CA LEU A 178 8.81 -9.02 -3.62
C LEU A 178 9.47 -7.70 -3.17
N ALA A 179 9.25 -6.60 -3.90
CA ALA A 179 9.71 -5.28 -3.50
C ALA A 179 9.05 -4.82 -2.18
N ALA A 180 7.75 -5.06 -2.03
CA ALA A 180 7.02 -4.73 -0.82
C ALA A 180 7.46 -5.58 0.39
N GLN A 181 7.72 -6.88 0.23
CA GLN A 181 8.09 -7.74 1.37
C GLN A 181 9.53 -7.57 1.84
N LEU A 182 10.42 -7.04 1.00
CA LEU A 182 11.85 -6.89 1.26
C LEU A 182 12.24 -5.52 1.88
N LEU A 183 11.30 -4.60 2.04
CA LEU A 183 11.48 -3.28 2.67
C LEU A 183 10.95 -3.27 4.11
#